data_AF-A0A7J9VDX8-F1
#
_entry.id   AF-A0A7J9VDX8-F1
#
_cell.length_a   1.000
_cell.length_b   1.000
_cell.length_c   1.000
_cell.angle_alpha   90.00
_cell.angle_beta   90.00
_cell.angle_gamma   90.00
#
_symmetry.space_group_name_H-M   'P 1'
#
loop_
_entity.id
_entity.type
_entity.pdbx_description
1 polymer ?
#
loop_
_entity_poly.entity_id
_entity_poly.type
_entity_poly.pdbx_seq_one_letter_code
_entity_poly.pdbx_strand_id
1 'polypeptide(L)'
;MSRSLRAGLIVFGILSAVDLSLPLVSDGQHPPMAEAVIIAGIGLVSLMLIVLAWRGAGRAVIALVVLRALAAAAAVPALVIPGVPSGVTALAASAIVLTILGVALVLVGTRRPETAGVR
;
A
#
# COMPACT_ATOMS: atom_id res chain seq x y z
N MET A 1 -11.90 -2.86 -16.14
CA MET A 1 -11.49 -2.82 -14.72
C MET A 1 -12.73 -2.74 -13.84
N SER A 2 -12.88 -3.58 -12.82
CA SER A 2 -14.06 -3.55 -11.92
C SER A 2 -14.00 -2.37 -10.93
N ARG A 3 -15.16 -1.95 -10.40
CA ARG A 3 -15.24 -0.85 -9.41
C ARG A 3 -14.41 -1.17 -8.16
N SER A 4 -14.48 -2.40 -7.66
CA SER A 4 -13.70 -2.85 -6.49
C SER A 4 -12.19 -2.83 -6.74
N LEU A 5 -11.74 -3.30 -7.91
CA LEU A 5 -10.32 -3.22 -8.29
C LEU A 5 -9.86 -1.76 -8.33
N ARG A 6 -10.69 -0.84 -8.85
CA ARG A 6 -10.37 0.58 -8.92
C ARG A 6 -10.26 1.20 -7.54
N ALA A 7 -11.21 0.90 -6.66
CA ALA A 7 -11.18 1.36 -5.28
C ALA A 7 -9.90 0.86 -4.56
N GLY A 8 -9.56 -0.43 -4.71
CA GLY A 8 -8.36 -1.00 -4.11
C GLY A 8 -7.06 -0.33 -4.59
N LEU A 9 -6.95 -0.05 -5.88
CA LEU A 9 -5.79 0.68 -6.42
C LEU A 9 -5.74 2.15 -5.98
N ILE A 10 -6.88 2.81 -5.77
CA ILE A 10 -6.92 4.16 -5.20
C ILE A 10 -6.44 4.14 -3.75
N VAL A 11 -6.91 3.19 -2.94
CA VAL A 11 -6.45 3.03 -1.55
C VAL A 11 -4.94 2.81 -1.48
N PHE A 12 -4.41 1.92 -2.32
CA PHE A 12 -2.96 1.74 -2.42
C PHE A 12 -2.24 2.99 -2.92
N GLY A 13 -2.81 3.71 -3.88
CA GLY A 13 -2.23 4.96 -4.37
C GLY A 13 -2.11 6.02 -3.29
N ILE A 14 -3.12 6.15 -2.43
CA ILE A 14 -3.07 7.07 -1.27
C ILE A 14 -1.98 6.65 -0.30
N LEU A 15 -1.92 5.37 0.08
CA LEU A 15 -0.86 4.87 0.97
C LEU A 15 0.53 5.12 0.39
N SER A 16 0.72 4.84 -0.91
CA SER A 16 2.00 5.05 -1.58
C SER A 16 2.39 6.52 -1.71
N ALA A 17 1.42 7.42 -1.82
CA ALA A 17 1.68 8.86 -1.80
C ALA A 17 2.12 9.34 -0.41
N VAL A 18 1.52 8.78 0.66
CA VAL A 18 1.96 9.04 2.05
C VAL A 18 3.39 8.52 2.24
N ASP A 19 3.67 7.29 1.82
CA ASP A 19 5.01 6.69 1.88
C ASP A 19 6.05 7.59 1.16
N LEU A 20 5.72 8.07 -0.04
CA LEU A 20 6.59 8.94 -0.84
C LEU A 20 6.84 10.32 -0.20
N SER A 21 5.93 10.79 0.65
CA SER A 21 6.04 12.08 1.33
C SER A 21 6.94 12.07 2.57
N LEU A 22 7.27 10.90 3.10
CA LEU A 22 8.02 10.75 4.36
C LEU A 22 9.36 11.51 4.40
N PRO A 23 10.20 11.49 3.36
CA PRO A 23 11.44 12.27 3.33
C PRO A 23 11.25 13.79 3.48
N LEU A 24 10.07 14.31 3.10
CA LEU A 24 9.77 15.74 3.14
C LEU A 24 9.34 16.21 4.53
N VAL A 25 8.87 15.28 5.37
CA VAL A 25 8.38 15.56 6.72
C VAL A 25 9.33 15.06 7.81
N SER A 26 10.39 14.34 7.44
CA SER A 26 11.44 13.92 8.37
C SER A 26 12.34 15.09 8.74
N ASP A 27 12.64 15.23 10.03
CA ASP A 27 13.67 16.12 10.56
C ASP A 27 15.09 15.51 10.49
N GLY A 28 15.22 14.34 9.86
CA GLY A 28 16.43 13.55 9.76
C GLY A 28 16.69 12.63 10.96
N GLN A 29 15.93 12.76 12.06
CA GLN A 29 16.07 11.98 13.29
C GLN A 29 14.86 11.07 13.54
N HIS A 30 13.64 11.54 13.25
CA HIS A 30 12.39 10.83 13.52
C HIS A 30 11.41 10.93 12.32
N PRO A 31 11.34 9.91 11.44
CA PRO A 31 12.23 8.76 11.35
C PRO A 31 13.61 9.14 10.77
N PRO A 32 14.67 8.35 11.02
CA PRO A 32 15.97 8.55 10.39
C PRO A 32 15.84 8.69 8.87
N MET A 33 16.58 9.62 8.27
CA MET A 33 16.43 9.94 6.84
C MET A 33 16.58 8.71 5.93
N ALA A 34 17.49 7.80 6.27
CA ALA A 34 17.69 6.56 5.53
C ALA A 34 16.42 5.69 5.48
N GLU A 35 15.70 5.59 6.61
CA GLU A 35 14.44 4.86 6.70
C GLU A 35 13.34 5.56 5.88
N ALA A 36 13.23 6.89 6.00
CA ALA A 36 12.29 7.69 5.22
C ALA A 36 12.48 7.48 3.70
N VAL A 37 13.73 7.45 3.23
CA VAL A 37 14.08 7.23 1.82
C VAL A 37 13.72 5.82 1.36
N ILE A 38 13.97 4.80 2.18
CA ILE A 38 13.59 3.41 1.86
C ILE A 38 12.07 3.29 1.71
N ILE A 39 11.31 3.86 2.66
CA ILE A 39 9.85 3.81 2.62
C ILE A 39 9.33 4.58 1.40
N ALA A 40 9.90 5.75 1.10
CA ALA A 40 9.56 6.49 -0.10
C ALA A 40 9.84 5.72 -1.38
N GLY A 41 10.94 4.97 -1.44
CA GLY A 41 11.26 4.05 -2.54
C GLY A 41 10.19 2.97 -2.73
N ILE A 42 9.72 2.38 -1.62
CA ILE A 42 8.60 1.41 -1.64
C ILE A 42 7.31 2.06 -2.15
N GLY A 43 7.02 3.28 -1.71
CA GLY A 43 5.90 4.09 -2.21
C GLY A 43 6.00 4.34 -3.71
N LEU A 44 7.17 4.74 -4.21
CA LEU A 44 7.42 5.00 -5.63
C LEU A 44 7.21 3.73 -6.48
N VAL A 45 7.80 2.60 -6.07
CA VAL A 45 7.63 1.32 -6.77
C VAL A 45 6.16 0.90 -6.77
N SER A 46 5.46 1.10 -5.65
CA SER A 46 4.02 0.82 -5.56
C SER A 46 3.20 1.68 -6.53
N LEU A 47 3.50 2.98 -6.66
CA LEU A 47 2.84 3.85 -7.64
C LEU A 47 3.09 3.38 -9.08
N MET A 48 4.32 2.96 -9.42
CA MET A 48 4.62 2.39 -10.75
C MET A 48 3.80 1.13 -11.02
N LEU A 49 3.70 0.23 -10.02
CA LEU A 49 2.89 -0.99 -10.13
C LEU A 49 1.40 -0.69 -10.26
N ILE A 50 0.88 0.35 -9.57
CA ILE A 50 -0.50 0.82 -9.71
C ILE A 50 -0.76 1.30 -11.13
N VAL A 51 0.13 2.10 -11.71
CA VAL A 51 0.01 2.55 -13.10
C VAL A 51 0.02 1.37 -14.07
N LEU A 52 0.91 0.39 -13.88
CA LEU A 52 0.93 -0.83 -14.69
C LEU A 52 -0.35 -1.67 -14.53
N ALA A 53 -0.88 -1.79 -13.32
CA ALA A 53 -2.13 -2.47 -13.04
C ALA A 53 -3.33 -1.76 -13.70
N TRP A 54 -3.36 -0.42 -13.72
CA TRP A 54 -4.35 0.37 -14.49
C TRP A 54 -4.26 0.13 -15.98
N ARG A 55 -3.06 -0.13 -16.51
CA ARG A 55 -2.84 -0.51 -17.92
C ARG A 55 -3.21 -1.97 -18.22
N GLY A 56 -3.72 -2.72 -17.24
CA GLY A 56 -4.19 -4.09 -17.42
C GLY A 56 -3.14 -5.16 -17.15
N ALA A 57 -1.95 -4.82 -16.64
CA ALA A 57 -0.91 -5.79 -16.32
C ALA A 57 -1.27 -6.57 -15.04
N GLY A 58 -1.95 -7.71 -15.18
CA GLY A 58 -2.38 -8.54 -14.02
C GLY A 58 -1.25 -8.97 -13.09
N ARG A 59 -0.04 -9.22 -13.63
CA ARG A 59 1.16 -9.52 -12.82
C ARG A 59 1.57 -8.36 -11.91
N ALA A 60 1.34 -7.12 -12.34
CA ALA A 60 1.63 -5.93 -11.53
C ALA A 60 0.72 -5.85 -10.29
N VAL A 61 -0.52 -6.34 -10.39
CA VAL A 61 -1.44 -6.44 -9.25
C VAL A 61 -0.90 -7.38 -8.18
N ILE A 62 -0.38 -8.54 -8.58
CA ILE A 62 0.20 -9.53 -7.65
C ILE A 62 1.44 -8.92 -6.97
N ALA A 63 2.35 -8.35 -7.76
CA ALA A 63 3.54 -7.70 -7.23
C ALA A 63 3.19 -6.57 -6.24
N LEU A 64 2.19 -5.76 -6.57
CA LEU A 64 1.72 -4.67 -5.70
C LEU A 64 1.17 -5.21 -4.38
N VAL A 65 0.33 -6.25 -4.42
CA VAL A 65 -0.24 -6.86 -3.20
C VAL A 65 0.87 -7.42 -2.30
N VAL A 66 1.85 -8.12 -2.87
CA VAL A 66 2.99 -8.66 -2.12
C VAL A 66 3.80 -7.53 -1.49
N LEU A 67 4.16 -6.51 -2.27
CA LEU A 67 4.93 -5.37 -1.76
C LEU A 67 4.20 -4.64 -0.64
N ARG A 68 2.89 -4.44 -0.79
CA ARG A 68 2.05 -3.82 0.24
C ARG A 68 1.94 -4.67 1.49
N ALA A 69 1.82 -5.99 1.36
CA ALA A 69 1.81 -6.89 2.52
C ALA A 69 3.13 -6.85 3.29
N LEU A 70 4.27 -6.84 2.58
CA LEU A 70 5.59 -6.67 3.19
C LEU A 70 5.73 -5.32 3.90
N ALA A 71 5.25 -4.23 3.28
CA ALA A 71 5.26 -2.91 3.90
C ALA A 71 4.40 -2.86 5.18
N ALA A 72 3.21 -3.47 5.16
CA ALA A 72 2.35 -3.57 6.33
C ALA A 72 3.00 -4.44 7.44
N ALA A 73 3.65 -5.54 7.08
CA ALA A 73 4.38 -6.37 8.05
C ALA A 73 5.55 -5.61 8.69
N ALA A 74 6.26 -4.78 7.91
CA ALA A 74 7.34 -3.94 8.42
C ALA A 74 6.85 -2.85 9.39
N ALA A 75 5.56 -2.48 9.36
CA ALA A 75 4.98 -1.51 10.28
C ALA A 75 4.57 -2.11 11.64
N VAL A 76 4.54 -3.44 11.79
CA VAL A 76 4.12 -4.12 13.02
C VAL A 76 4.97 -3.76 14.25
N PRO A 77 6.31 -3.62 14.17
CA PRO A 77 7.13 -3.21 15.30
C PRO A 77 6.66 -1.89 15.95
N ALA A 78 6.14 -0.94 15.16
CA ALA A 78 5.64 0.34 15.66
C ALA A 78 4.39 0.22 16.57
N LEU A 79 3.73 -0.94 16.57
CA LEU A 79 2.58 -1.25 17.42
C LEU A 79 2.94 -1.95 18.72
N VAL A 80 4.11 -2.60 18.79
CA VAL A 80 4.48 -3.47 19.90
C VAL A 80 5.67 -2.94 20.70
N ILE A 81 6.52 -2.10 20.11
CA ILE A 81 7.67 -1.53 20.80
C ILE A 81 7.21 -0.39 21.72
N PRO A 82 7.48 -0.47 23.04
CA PRO A 82 7.19 0.61 23.95
C PRO A 82 8.01 1.87 23.62
N GLY A 83 7.42 3.04 23.80
CA GLY A 83 8.10 4.32 23.57
C GLY A 83 7.98 4.89 22.15
N VAL A 84 7.27 4.20 21.24
CA VAL A 84 6.90 4.77 19.94
C VAL A 84 5.84 5.86 20.14
N PRO A 85 6.00 7.06 19.54
CA PRO A 85 5.01 8.13 19.65
C PRO A 85 3.63 7.69 19.15
N SER A 86 2.57 8.06 19.86
CA SER A 86 1.18 7.64 19.56
C SER A 86 0.73 7.99 18.14
N GLY A 87 1.18 9.12 17.59
CA GLY A 87 0.93 9.51 16.21
C GLY A 87 1.52 8.52 15.19
N VAL A 88 2.74 8.03 15.43
CA VAL A 88 3.42 7.05 14.57
C VAL A 88 2.73 5.69 14.69
N THR A 89 2.37 5.27 15.90
CA THR A 89 1.60 4.04 16.14
C THR A 89 0.24 4.08 15.44
N ALA A 90 -0.47 5.21 15.49
CA ALA A 90 -1.75 5.37 14.79
C ALA A 90 -1.60 5.33 13.27
N LEU A 91 -0.55 5.97 12.71
CA LEU A 91 -0.23 5.88 11.29
C LEU A 91 0.10 4.45 10.87
N ALA A 92 0.91 3.72 11.63
CA ALA A 92 1.21 2.31 11.37
C ALA A 92 -0.07 1.44 11.38
N ALA A 93 -0.91 1.60 12.40
CA ALA A 93 -2.16 0.84 12.53
C ALA A 93 -3.11 1.11 11.35
N SER A 94 -3.31 2.38 11.00
CA SER A 94 -4.15 2.78 9.87
C SER A 94 -3.59 2.29 8.53
N ALA A 95 -2.28 2.35 8.32
CA ALA A 95 -1.63 1.82 7.13
C ALA A 95 -1.84 0.31 6.98
N ILE A 96 -1.76 -0.46 8.07
CA ILE A 96 -2.03 -1.91 8.07
C ILE A 96 -3.49 -2.17 7.69
N VAL A 97 -4.44 -1.50 8.34
CA VAL A 97 -5.88 -1.66 8.06
C VAL A 97 -6.23 -1.31 6.62
N LEU A 98 -5.75 -0.16 6.13
CA LEU A 98 -5.96 0.26 4.74
C LEU A 98 -5.30 -0.70 3.75
N THR A 99 -4.16 -1.30 4.13
CA THR A 99 -3.53 -2.33 3.30
C THR A 99 -4.41 -3.56 3.18
N ILE A 100 -4.94 -4.08 4.29
CA ILE A 100 -5.85 -5.23 4.29
C ILE A 100 -7.08 -4.93 3.44
N LEU A 101 -7.68 -3.73 3.63
CA LEU A 101 -8.82 -3.29 2.84
C LEU A 101 -8.50 -3.20 1.34
N GLY A 102 -7.36 -2.61 0.99
CA GLY A 102 -6.88 -2.52 -0.39
C GLY A 102 -6.70 -3.90 -1.02
N VAL A 103 -6.06 -4.84 -0.31
CA VAL A 103 -5.89 -6.24 -0.75
C VAL A 103 -7.25 -6.89 -0.99
N ALA A 104 -8.17 -6.79 -0.04
CA ALA A 104 -9.51 -7.37 -0.17
C ALA A 104 -10.26 -6.81 -1.40
N LEU A 105 -10.24 -5.49 -1.60
CA LEU A 105 -10.87 -4.83 -2.73
C LEU A 105 -10.27 -5.27 -4.08
N VAL A 106 -8.94 -5.36 -4.14
CA VAL A 106 -8.23 -5.84 -5.34
C VAL A 106 -8.59 -7.29 -5.65
N LEU A 107 -8.55 -8.19 -4.65
CA LEU A 107 -8.85 -9.60 -4.83
C LEU A 107 -10.31 -9.85 -5.25
N VAL A 108 -11.27 -9.15 -4.64
CA VAL A 108 -12.68 -9.21 -5.06
C VAL A 108 -12.83 -8.67 -6.49
N GLY A 109 -12.08 -7.61 -6.81
CA GLY A 109 -12.12 -6.98 -8.12
C GLY A 109 -11.52 -7.81 -9.26
N THR A 110 -10.54 -8.66 -8.98
CA THR A 110 -9.89 -9.55 -9.96
C THR A 110 -10.62 -10.88 -10.15
N ARG A 111 -11.37 -11.36 -9.14
CA ARG A 111 -12.17 -12.60 -9.20
C ARG A 111 -13.46 -12.52 -10.04
N ARG A 112 -13.79 -11.38 -10.65
CA ARG A 112 -14.94 -11.24 -11.56
C ARG A 112 -14.64 -11.46 -13.06
N PRO A 113 -14.21 -12.66 -13.48
CA PRO A 113 -14.48 -13.17 -14.82
C PRO A 113 -15.20 -14.52 -14.72
N GLU A 114 -16.45 -14.65 -15.24
CA GLU A 114 -17.17 -15.91 -15.63
C GLU A 114 -18.71 -15.96 -15.37
N THR A 115 -19.47 -14.87 -15.53
CA THR A 115 -20.95 -15.00 -15.67
C THR A 115 -21.55 -14.29 -16.88
N ALA A 116 -20.72 -13.72 -17.76
CA ALA A 116 -21.19 -12.97 -18.93
C ALA A 116 -21.11 -13.73 -20.27
N GLY A 117 -20.73 -15.01 -20.26
CA GLY A 117 -20.47 -15.81 -21.48
C GLY A 117 -21.42 -16.99 -21.71
N VAL A 118 -22.50 -17.14 -20.93
CA VAL A 118 -23.54 -18.16 -21.17
C VAL A 118 -24.88 -17.45 -21.35
N ARG A 119 -25.09 -16.87 -22.53
CA ARG A 119 -26.41 -16.64 -23.14
C ARG A 119 -26.27 -16.60 -24.65
#